data_AF-A0A964U830-F1
#
_entry.id   AF-A0A964U830-F1
#
_cell.length_a   1.000
_cell.length_b   1.000
_cell.length_c   1.000
_cell.angle_alpha   90.00
_cell.angle_beta   90.00
_cell.angle_gamma   90.00
#
_symmetry.space_group_name_H-M   'P 1'
#
loop_
_entity.id
_entity.type
_entity.pdbx_description
1 polymer ?
#
loop_
_entity_poly.entity_id
_entity_poly.type
_entity_poly.pdbx_seq_one_letter_code
_entity_poly.pdbx_strand_id
1 'polypeptide(L)'
;MSLEQTVLSRLRIAPEQPDIVTGVTATLSYSQAAKAGGMPEERADVWGAIADDVAACMSHGFLARPVTTRAEVICDAGLSEARDLVVHLNCPHGAHVNLLVVLLRLFAATHQTPSWAFKELLIAMDGDREAAAEMANALDFGRDVAGLAIEAFGPPDAPRDTMDMRFARRRGAHVPASGPPGGARVIEAELLRFEGISAEGLDPDLEDALLSLSGTEAFLPLGHEARFTPGDEEWWIPEPGLLTARDISMEEVFLLEAAACLNAGTLSKVNIEHGME
;
A
#
# COMPACT_ATOMS: atom_id res chain seq x y z
N MET A 1 -14.68 17.57 8.39
CA MET A 1 -13.68 17.34 7.33
C MET A 1 -13.46 15.84 7.27
N SER A 2 -13.46 15.21 6.10
CA SER A 2 -13.20 13.77 6.01
C SER A 2 -11.74 13.43 6.33
N LEU A 3 -11.42 12.17 6.64
CA LEU A 3 -10.03 11.72 6.82
C LEU A 3 -9.19 12.04 5.57
N GLU A 4 -9.72 11.73 4.38
CA GLU A 4 -9.08 12.04 3.10
C GLU A 4 -8.70 13.53 3.01
N GLN A 5 -9.65 14.44 3.24
CA GLN A 5 -9.39 15.88 3.19
C GLN A 5 -8.34 16.31 4.21
N THR A 6 -8.37 15.71 5.40
CA THR A 6 -7.42 16.00 6.47
C THR A 6 -6.00 15.60 6.09
N VAL A 7 -5.82 14.36 5.62
CA VAL A 7 -4.52 13.83 5.18
C VAL A 7 -3.98 14.67 4.01
N LEU A 8 -4.78 14.91 2.98
CA LEU A 8 -4.35 15.67 1.80
C LEU A 8 -4.01 17.13 2.14
N SER A 9 -4.71 17.75 3.09
CA SER A 9 -4.41 19.13 3.52
C SER A 9 -3.05 19.27 4.20
N ARG A 10 -2.49 18.16 4.70
CA ARG A 10 -1.18 18.11 5.40
C ARG A 10 -0.05 17.56 4.55
N LEU A 11 -0.39 16.97 3.40
CA LEU A 11 0.56 16.37 2.50
C LEU A 11 1.33 17.44 1.74
N ARG A 12 2.65 17.32 1.77
CA ARG A 12 3.60 18.06 0.93
C ARG A 12 4.29 17.08 0.02
N ILE A 13 3.97 17.17 -1.27
CA ILE A 13 4.51 16.30 -2.31
C ILE A 13 4.63 17.11 -3.60
N ALA A 14 5.62 16.81 -4.43
CA ALA A 14 5.72 17.44 -5.74
C ALA A 14 4.48 17.10 -6.61
N PRO A 15 3.98 18.03 -7.42
CA PRO A 15 2.78 17.80 -8.23
C PRO A 15 2.99 16.73 -9.31
N GLU A 16 4.23 16.61 -9.80
CA GLU A 16 4.64 15.61 -10.79
C GLU A 16 5.60 14.61 -10.16
N GLN A 17 5.34 13.33 -10.41
CA GLN A 17 6.09 12.20 -9.86
C GLN A 17 6.69 11.35 -10.98
N PRO A 18 7.89 10.79 -10.77
CA PRO A 18 8.47 9.86 -11.74
C PRO A 18 7.63 8.58 -11.79
N ASP A 19 7.39 8.05 -12.99
CA ASP A 19 6.65 6.79 -13.16
C ASP A 19 7.35 5.58 -12.52
N ILE A 20 8.68 5.66 -12.43
CA ILE A 20 9.55 4.69 -11.77
C ILE A 20 10.24 5.39 -10.60
N VAL A 21 10.02 4.85 -9.41
CA VAL A 21 10.57 5.34 -8.16
C VAL A 21 11.74 4.45 -7.75
N THR A 22 12.94 5.00 -7.65
CA THR A 22 14.13 4.29 -7.16
C THR A 22 14.42 4.55 -5.68
N GLY A 23 13.77 5.55 -5.09
CA GLY A 23 13.82 5.78 -3.66
C GLY A 23 12.71 6.70 -3.19
N VAL A 24 12.32 6.57 -1.93
CA VAL A 24 11.35 7.43 -1.26
C VAL A 24 11.92 7.84 0.09
N THR A 25 11.70 9.09 0.45
CA THR A 25 11.79 9.56 1.83
C THR A 25 10.45 10.16 2.21
N ALA A 26 9.81 9.58 3.22
CA ALA A 26 8.59 10.11 3.80
C ALA A 26 8.85 10.57 5.23
N THR A 27 8.37 11.74 5.60
CA THR A 27 8.52 12.31 6.94
C THR A 27 7.16 12.73 7.48
N LEU A 28 6.74 12.11 8.56
CA LEU A 28 5.54 12.46 9.31
C LEU A 28 5.95 13.28 10.53
N SER A 29 5.54 14.55 10.53
CA SER A 29 5.78 15.46 11.64
C SER A 29 4.62 15.41 12.62
N TYR A 30 4.90 15.09 13.88
CA TYR A 30 3.90 15.04 14.95
C TYR A 30 3.59 16.41 15.53
N SER A 31 2.36 16.58 16.03
CA SER A 31 1.98 17.73 16.83
C SER A 31 2.74 17.76 18.16
N GLN A 32 2.87 18.93 18.78
CA GLN A 32 3.55 19.06 20.09
C GLN A 32 2.86 18.22 21.18
N ALA A 33 1.53 18.12 21.13
CA ALA A 33 0.75 17.30 22.06
C ALA A 33 1.06 15.81 21.88
N ALA A 34 1.10 15.31 20.64
CA ALA A 34 1.44 13.93 20.34
C ALA A 34 2.88 13.59 20.78
N LYS A 35 3.84 14.49 20.53
CA LYS A 35 5.23 14.34 21.01
C LYS A 35 5.34 14.29 22.53
N ALA A 36 4.59 15.13 23.24
CA ALA A 36 4.57 15.14 24.70
C ALA A 36 3.93 13.86 25.28
N GLY A 37 2.99 13.25 24.53
CA GLY A 37 2.32 12.00 24.90
C GLY A 37 3.09 10.72 24.56
N GLY A 38 4.28 10.80 23.95
CA GLY A 38 5.08 9.60 23.61
C GLY A 38 4.67 8.87 22.32
N MET A 39 3.73 9.44 21.55
CA MET A 39 3.25 8.82 20.30
C MET A 39 4.36 8.50 19.28
N PRO A 40 5.39 9.35 19.06
CA PRO A 40 6.43 9.03 18.08
C PRO A 40 7.14 7.70 18.36
N GLU A 41 7.47 7.42 19.62
CA GLU A 41 8.13 6.18 20.02
C GLU A 41 7.22 4.98 19.82
N GLU A 42 5.96 5.07 20.25
CA GLU A 42 4.96 4.01 20.03
C GLU A 42 4.76 3.68 18.54
N ARG A 43 4.76 4.72 17.69
CA ARG A 43 4.55 4.55 16.25
C ARG A 43 5.81 4.10 15.52
N ALA A 44 7.00 4.44 16.01
CA ALA A 44 8.25 3.98 15.42
C ALA A 44 8.38 2.45 15.46
N ASP A 45 8.00 1.82 16.57
CA ASP A 45 8.02 0.35 16.71
C ASP A 45 7.05 -0.31 15.72
N VAL A 46 5.83 0.23 15.60
CA VAL A 46 4.83 -0.24 14.63
C VAL A 46 5.34 -0.08 13.19
N TRP A 47 5.98 1.05 12.89
CA TRP A 47 6.51 1.31 11.56
C TRP A 47 7.76 0.51 11.22
N GLY A 48 8.51 0.02 12.21
CA GLY A 48 9.57 -0.97 11.99
C GLY A 48 9.00 -2.24 11.35
N ALA A 49 7.96 -2.81 11.95
CA ALA A 49 7.28 -4.00 11.40
C ALA A 49 6.65 -3.74 10.02
N ILE A 50 5.97 -2.60 9.85
CA ILE A 50 5.39 -2.23 8.55
C ILE A 50 6.47 -2.05 7.47
N ALA A 51 7.64 -1.49 7.83
CA ALA A 51 8.74 -1.34 6.90
C ALA A 51 9.26 -2.70 6.42
N ASP A 52 9.40 -3.66 7.35
CA ASP A 52 9.78 -5.04 7.05
C ASP A 52 8.74 -5.71 6.11
N ASP A 53 7.44 -5.56 6.40
CA ASP A 53 6.36 -6.12 5.58
C ASP A 53 6.35 -5.53 4.16
N VAL A 54 6.53 -4.21 4.03
CA VAL A 54 6.64 -3.52 2.73
C VAL A 54 7.86 -4.04 1.96
N ALA A 55 9.02 -4.17 2.62
CA ALA A 55 10.23 -4.68 1.99
C ALA A 55 10.07 -6.15 1.54
N ALA A 56 9.43 -6.98 2.36
CA ALA A 56 9.13 -8.37 2.04
C ALA A 56 8.23 -8.48 0.80
N CYS A 57 7.12 -7.74 0.77
CA CYS A 57 6.20 -7.71 -0.37
C CYS A 57 6.90 -7.26 -1.66
N MET A 58 7.66 -6.16 -1.59
CA MET A 58 8.33 -5.59 -2.76
C MET A 58 9.48 -6.47 -3.27
N SER A 59 10.20 -7.14 -2.38
CA SER A 59 11.24 -8.13 -2.75
C SER A 59 10.65 -9.31 -3.53
N HIS A 60 9.36 -9.62 -3.30
CA HIS A 60 8.60 -10.64 -4.03
C HIS A 60 7.88 -10.11 -5.28
N GLY A 61 8.09 -8.84 -5.63
CA GLY A 61 7.63 -8.27 -6.89
C GLY A 61 6.40 -7.36 -6.78
N PHE A 62 5.86 -7.15 -5.58
CA PHE A 62 4.78 -6.18 -5.35
C PHE A 62 5.27 -4.78 -5.75
N LEU A 63 4.57 -4.13 -6.67
CA LEU A 63 4.90 -2.83 -7.26
C LEU A 63 6.26 -2.75 -7.97
N ALA A 64 6.93 -3.88 -8.26
CA ALA A 64 8.28 -3.86 -8.81
C ALA A 64 8.37 -3.34 -10.26
N ARG A 65 9.45 -2.63 -10.58
CA ARG A 65 9.69 -1.96 -11.86
C ARG A 65 11.18 -1.96 -12.22
N PRO A 66 11.59 -2.23 -13.47
CA PRO A 66 10.96 -3.08 -14.48
C PRO A 66 11.30 -4.56 -14.25
N VAL A 67 10.30 -5.43 -14.01
CA VAL A 67 10.37 -6.92 -13.98
C VAL A 67 11.74 -7.52 -13.57
N THR A 68 12.36 -6.99 -12.52
CA THR A 68 13.49 -7.66 -11.88
C THR A 68 12.90 -8.49 -10.76
N THR A 69 12.88 -9.80 -10.98
CA THR A 69 12.60 -10.76 -9.93
C THR A 69 13.65 -10.59 -8.83
N ARG A 70 13.21 -10.36 -7.59
CA ARG A 70 14.04 -10.24 -6.38
C ARG A 70 14.92 -8.99 -6.35
N ALA A 71 14.28 -7.83 -6.26
CA ALA A 71 14.97 -6.58 -5.98
C ALA A 71 15.49 -6.59 -4.53
N GLU A 72 16.72 -6.12 -4.32
CA GLU A 72 17.20 -5.73 -2.99
C GLU A 72 16.45 -4.46 -2.58
N VAL A 73 15.33 -4.63 -1.88
CA VAL A 73 14.53 -3.52 -1.33
C VAL A 73 14.91 -3.34 0.12
N ILE A 74 15.27 -2.11 0.48
CA ILE A 74 15.56 -1.73 1.87
C ILE A 74 14.50 -0.71 2.27
N CYS A 75 13.74 -1.03 3.32
CA CYS A 75 12.80 -0.11 3.93
C CYS A 75 13.22 0.05 5.39
N ASP A 76 13.51 1.29 5.80
CA ASP A 76 13.88 1.61 7.16
C ASP A 76 12.91 2.66 7.70
N ALA A 77 12.43 2.45 8.93
CA ALA A 77 11.65 3.44 9.65
C ALA A 77 12.33 3.78 10.97
N GLY A 78 12.32 5.07 11.33
CA GLY A 78 12.90 5.53 12.58
C GLY A 78 12.51 6.94 12.93
N LEU A 79 13.00 7.42 14.07
CA LEU A 79 12.78 8.79 14.52
C LEU A 79 13.96 9.68 14.17
N SER A 80 13.67 10.86 13.63
CA SER A 80 14.65 11.94 13.52
C SER A 80 14.95 12.56 14.90
N GLU A 81 15.99 13.40 14.97
CA GLU A 81 16.29 14.18 16.19
C GLU A 81 15.11 15.04 16.65
N ALA A 82 14.27 15.49 15.72
CA ALA A 82 13.07 16.26 16.02
C ALA A 82 11.90 15.40 16.53
N ARG A 83 12.09 14.08 16.68
CA ARG A 83 11.04 13.08 16.98
C ARG A 83 9.91 13.11 15.96
N ASP A 84 10.29 13.22 14.68
CA ASP A 84 9.42 12.98 13.53
C ASP A 84 9.69 11.57 13.01
N LEU A 85 8.65 10.86 12.57
CA LEU A 85 8.78 9.55 11.96
C LEU A 85 9.29 9.72 10.53
N VAL A 86 10.40 9.05 10.22
CA VAL A 86 11.03 9.07 8.91
C VAL A 86 11.07 7.65 8.37
N VAL A 87 10.55 7.48 7.17
CA VAL A 87 10.57 6.22 6.42
C VAL A 87 11.42 6.44 5.18
N HIS A 88 12.48 5.64 5.06
CA HIS A 88 13.33 5.59 3.88
C HIS A 88 13.10 4.28 3.16
N LEU A 89 12.84 4.37 1.86
CA LEU A 89 12.73 3.20 1.02
C LEU A 89 13.71 3.35 -0.14
N ASN A 90 14.57 2.35 -0.32
CA ASN A 90 15.49 2.24 -1.44
C ASN A 90 15.03 1.09 -2.34
N CYS A 91 14.74 1.41 -3.61
CA CYS A 91 14.31 0.47 -4.63
C CYS A 91 15.24 0.61 -5.84
N PRO A 92 16.50 0.16 -5.76
CA PRO A 92 17.51 0.46 -6.77
C PRO A 92 17.13 0.00 -8.18
N HIS A 93 16.32 -1.06 -8.27
CA HIS A 93 15.83 -1.56 -9.55
C HIS A 93 14.62 -0.81 -10.07
N GLY A 94 13.88 -0.15 -9.17
CA GLY A 94 12.68 0.63 -9.43
C GLY A 94 11.42 0.03 -8.80
N ALA A 95 10.52 0.90 -8.40
CA ALA A 95 9.17 0.61 -7.94
C ALA A 95 8.16 1.45 -8.74
N HIS A 96 6.92 1.00 -8.79
CA HIS A 96 5.83 1.76 -9.40
C HIS A 96 5.48 2.95 -8.50
N VAL A 97 5.16 4.09 -9.11
CA VAL A 97 4.81 5.32 -8.39
C VAL A 97 3.60 5.16 -7.43
N ASN A 98 2.76 4.15 -7.63
CA ASN A 98 1.67 3.80 -6.71
C ASN A 98 2.13 3.46 -5.29
N LEU A 99 3.41 3.13 -5.11
CA LEU A 99 4.04 3.02 -3.81
C LEU A 99 3.81 4.26 -2.93
N LEU A 100 3.80 5.47 -3.52
CA LEU A 100 3.56 6.71 -2.78
C LEU A 100 2.15 6.75 -2.19
N VAL A 101 1.18 6.17 -2.90
CA VAL A 101 -0.20 6.04 -2.44
C VAL A 101 -0.30 5.02 -1.31
N VAL A 102 0.39 3.88 -1.42
CA VAL A 102 0.45 2.86 -0.36
C VAL A 102 1.05 3.45 0.93
N LEU A 103 2.18 4.15 0.83
CA LEU A 103 2.80 4.82 1.99
C LEU A 103 1.86 5.85 2.64
N LEU A 104 1.20 6.68 1.83
CA LEU A 104 0.23 7.67 2.34
C LEU A 104 -0.91 7.01 3.12
N ARG A 105 -1.41 5.86 2.64
CA ARG A 105 -2.47 5.09 3.31
C ARG A 105 -1.99 4.46 4.60
N LEU A 106 -0.79 3.86 4.60
CA LEU A 106 -0.17 3.33 5.80
C LEU A 106 -0.02 4.41 6.88
N PHE A 107 0.38 5.63 6.51
CA PHE A 107 0.41 6.76 7.46
C PHE A 107 -0.97 7.10 7.99
N ALA A 108 -2.00 7.13 7.13
CA ALA A 108 -3.36 7.41 7.56
C ALA A 108 -3.88 6.33 8.52
N ALA A 109 -3.75 5.05 8.17
CA ALA A 109 -4.24 3.93 8.95
C ALA A 109 -3.54 3.80 10.31
N THR A 110 -2.23 3.97 10.36
CA THR A 110 -1.45 3.88 11.61
C THR A 110 -1.67 5.06 12.56
N HIS A 111 -2.35 6.13 12.12
CA HIS A 111 -2.57 7.35 12.88
C HIS A 111 -4.04 7.78 12.92
N GLN A 112 -4.96 6.92 12.50
CA GLN A 112 -6.40 7.16 12.58
C GLN A 112 -7.10 5.91 13.08
N THR A 113 -7.78 6.02 14.22
CA THR A 113 -8.71 4.99 14.66
C THR A 113 -9.97 5.07 13.78
N PRO A 114 -10.38 3.98 13.11
CA PRO A 114 -11.60 3.97 12.32
C PRO A 114 -12.83 4.27 13.19
N SER A 115 -13.83 4.95 12.63
CA SER A 115 -15.04 5.33 13.39
C SER A 115 -15.86 4.12 13.88
N TRP A 116 -15.70 2.97 13.23
CA TRP A 116 -16.36 1.72 13.61
C TRP A 116 -15.59 0.92 14.68
N ALA A 117 -14.29 1.20 14.89
CA ALA A 117 -13.42 0.40 15.76
C ALA A 117 -13.89 0.41 17.22
N PHE A 118 -14.46 1.51 17.71
CA PHE A 118 -15.01 1.56 19.07
C PHE A 118 -16.16 0.56 19.26
N LYS A 119 -17.01 0.38 18.24
CA LYS A 119 -18.13 -0.56 18.31
C LYS A 119 -17.62 -2.00 18.35
N GLU A 120 -16.62 -2.33 17.53
CA GLU A 120 -15.97 -3.65 17.53
C GLU A 120 -15.26 -3.92 18.86
N LEU A 121 -14.50 -2.95 19.39
CA LEU A 121 -13.87 -3.05 20.71
C LEU A 121 -14.92 -3.23 21.82
N LEU A 122 -16.04 -2.51 21.74
CA LEU A 122 -17.12 -2.67 22.71
C LEU A 122 -17.75 -4.07 22.68
N ILE A 123 -17.87 -4.67 21.48
CA ILE A 123 -18.33 -6.05 21.33
C ILE A 123 -17.30 -7.02 21.91
N ALA A 124 -16.02 -6.85 21.57
CA ALA A 124 -14.92 -7.69 22.04
C ALA A 124 -14.72 -7.62 23.56
N MET A 125 -15.08 -6.50 24.19
CA MET A 125 -15.00 -6.28 25.63
C MET A 125 -16.32 -6.60 26.36
N ASP A 126 -17.21 -7.40 25.76
CA ASP A 126 -18.50 -7.81 26.35
C ASP A 126 -19.38 -6.64 26.84
N GLY A 127 -19.28 -5.49 26.16
CA GLY A 127 -20.03 -4.28 26.49
C GLY A 127 -19.40 -3.40 27.58
N ASP A 128 -18.17 -3.69 28.03
CA ASP A 128 -17.43 -2.82 28.93
C ASP A 128 -16.99 -1.53 28.21
N ARG A 129 -17.76 -0.46 28.43
CA ARG A 129 -17.52 0.84 27.81
C ARG A 129 -16.29 1.55 28.36
N GLU A 130 -15.93 1.35 29.62
CA GLU A 130 -14.78 2.04 30.21
C GLU A 130 -13.50 1.43 29.68
N ALA A 131 -13.40 0.09 29.67
CA ALA A 131 -12.27 -0.62 29.06
C ALA A 131 -12.16 -0.35 27.56
N ALA A 132 -13.28 -0.38 26.82
CA ALA A 132 -13.28 -0.07 25.40
C ALA A 132 -12.85 1.39 25.13
N ALA A 133 -13.26 2.35 25.95
CA ALA A 133 -12.86 3.76 25.78
C ALA A 133 -11.39 4.01 26.14
N GLU A 134 -10.87 3.31 27.15
CA GLU A 134 -9.47 3.39 27.55
C GLU A 134 -8.55 2.77 26.47
N MET A 135 -8.91 1.61 25.93
CA MET A 135 -8.18 0.96 24.84
C MET A 135 -8.35 1.69 23.51
N ALA A 136 -9.50 2.30 23.27
CA ALA A 136 -9.78 3.03 22.04
C ALA A 136 -9.11 4.41 21.98
N ASN A 137 -8.16 4.76 22.87
CA ASN A 137 -7.48 6.06 22.93
C ASN A 137 -7.24 6.63 21.52
N ALA A 138 -8.19 7.45 21.06
CA ALA A 138 -8.49 7.47 19.63
C ALA A 138 -7.37 8.21 18.92
N LEU A 139 -6.66 7.48 18.07
CA LEU A 139 -5.71 8.08 17.14
C LEU A 139 -6.52 8.99 16.22
N ASP A 140 -6.14 10.26 16.20
CA ASP A 140 -6.80 11.25 15.38
C ASP A 140 -5.73 11.91 14.52
N PHE A 141 -5.71 11.55 13.23
CA PHE A 141 -4.74 12.08 12.29
C PHE A 141 -4.79 13.62 12.31
N GLY A 142 -6.01 14.17 12.36
CA GLY A 142 -6.37 15.57 12.56
C GLY A 142 -5.68 16.25 13.73
N ARG A 143 -5.62 15.60 14.88
CA ARG A 143 -5.06 16.18 16.10
C ARG A 143 -3.55 15.94 16.23
N ASP A 144 -3.11 14.75 15.81
CA ASP A 144 -1.82 14.21 16.22
C ASP A 144 -0.72 14.43 15.16
N VAL A 145 -1.10 14.63 13.90
CA VAL A 145 -0.17 14.86 12.79
C VAL A 145 -0.17 16.34 12.38
N ALA A 146 1.01 16.97 12.45
CA ALA A 146 1.21 18.36 12.03
C ALA A 146 1.48 18.49 10.52
N GLY A 147 2.12 17.50 9.91
CA GLY A 147 2.45 17.51 8.49
C GLY A 147 2.95 16.15 8.01
N LEU A 148 2.85 15.92 6.70
CA LEU A 148 3.42 14.75 6.03
C LEU A 148 4.14 15.23 4.77
N ALA A 149 5.43 14.93 4.63
CA ALA A 149 6.20 15.20 3.43
C ALA A 149 6.59 13.88 2.77
N ILE A 150 6.44 13.80 1.44
CA ILE A 150 6.89 12.64 0.65
C ILE A 150 7.76 13.15 -0.49
N GLU A 151 8.98 12.68 -0.54
CA GLU A 151 9.95 12.93 -1.60
C GLU A 151 10.23 11.62 -2.33
N ALA A 152 9.99 11.60 -3.64
CA ALA A 152 10.27 10.44 -4.48
C ALA A 152 11.39 10.76 -5.47
N PHE A 153 12.30 9.80 -5.60
CA PHE A 153 13.42 9.83 -6.51
C PHE A 153 13.20 8.80 -7.60
N GLY A 154 13.60 9.12 -8.81
CA GLY A 154 13.57 8.21 -9.94
C GLY A 154 14.80 8.43 -10.82
N PRO A 155 14.99 7.58 -11.85
CA PRO A 155 16.04 7.79 -12.84
C PRO A 155 15.96 9.20 -13.45
N PRO A 156 17.08 9.84 -13.81
CA PRO A 156 17.10 11.21 -14.36
C PRO A 156 16.19 11.40 -15.58
N ASP A 157 16.05 10.36 -16.41
CA ASP A 157 15.27 10.39 -17.65
C ASP A 157 13.88 9.75 -17.49
N ALA A 158 13.45 9.44 -16.27
CA ALA A 158 12.14 8.86 -16.03
C ALA A 158 11.04 9.89 -16.36
N PRO A 159 10.01 9.52 -17.16
CA PRO A 159 8.85 10.36 -17.37
C PRO A 159 8.23 10.79 -16.03
N ARG A 160 7.82 12.06 -15.97
CA ARG A 160 7.14 12.65 -14.83
C ARG A 160 5.76 13.09 -15.25
N ASP A 161 4.76 12.71 -14.46
CA ASP A 161 3.36 13.01 -14.72
C ASP A 161 2.69 13.50 -13.44
N THR A 162 1.57 14.20 -13.57
CA THR A 162 0.74 14.62 -12.43
C THR A 162 0.15 13.42 -11.70
N MET A 163 0.18 13.41 -10.37
CA MET A 163 -0.35 12.31 -9.56
C MET A 163 -1.44 12.78 -8.62
N ASP A 164 -2.62 12.15 -8.67
CA ASP A 164 -3.67 12.36 -7.68
C ASP A 164 -3.51 11.35 -6.55
N MET A 165 -3.13 11.82 -5.37
CA MET A 165 -2.84 10.94 -4.22
C MET A 165 -4.08 10.24 -3.64
N ARG A 166 -5.29 10.62 -4.06
CA ARG A 166 -6.54 9.90 -3.70
C ARG A 166 -6.64 8.57 -4.42
N PHE A 167 -6.15 8.52 -5.66
CA PHE A 167 -6.32 7.39 -6.55
C PHE A 167 -4.96 6.89 -7.01
N ALA A 168 -4.69 5.61 -6.76
CA ALA A 168 -3.58 4.97 -7.40
C ALA A 168 -3.74 5.04 -8.94
N ARG A 169 -2.63 5.20 -9.66
CA ARG A 169 -2.64 5.20 -11.12
C ARG A 169 -3.01 3.82 -11.61
N ARG A 170 -4.13 3.74 -12.33
CA ARG A 170 -4.49 2.56 -13.13
C ARG A 170 -3.39 2.32 -14.16
N ARG A 171 -3.10 3.30 -15.02
CA ARG A 171 -2.07 3.15 -16.06
C ARG A 171 -0.72 2.81 -15.43
N GLY A 172 -0.17 1.66 -15.82
CA GLY A 172 1.12 1.19 -15.32
C GLY A 172 1.13 0.37 -14.03
N ALA A 173 0.05 0.05 -13.31
CA ALA A 173 0.17 -1.03 -12.31
C ALA A 173 0.51 -2.35 -13.03
N HIS A 174 1.40 -3.16 -12.46
CA HIS A 174 1.84 -4.40 -13.09
C HIS A 174 1.37 -5.60 -12.32
N VAL A 175 1.43 -6.74 -12.98
CA VAL A 175 1.43 -8.02 -12.30
C VAL A 175 2.85 -8.54 -12.35
N PRO A 176 3.40 -9.13 -11.28
CA PRO A 176 4.60 -9.94 -11.39
C PRO A 176 4.41 -10.99 -12.49
N ALA A 177 5.01 -10.77 -13.65
CA ALA A 177 5.10 -11.80 -14.69
C ALA A 177 6.38 -12.60 -14.40
N SER A 178 6.27 -13.92 -14.27
CA SER A 178 7.44 -14.79 -14.43
C SER A 178 7.78 -14.84 -15.92
N GLY A 179 8.90 -14.23 -16.31
CA GLY A 179 9.34 -14.20 -17.70
C GLY A 179 10.44 -13.17 -17.96
N PRO A 180 11.21 -13.32 -19.05
CA PRO A 180 12.26 -12.37 -19.40
C PRO A 180 11.69 -10.97 -19.63
N PRO A 181 12.47 -9.90 -19.38
CA PRO A 181 12.01 -8.52 -19.47
C PRO A 181 11.62 -8.18 -20.91
N GLY A 182 10.33 -8.30 -21.20
CA GLY A 182 9.78 -8.07 -22.53
C GLY A 182 8.44 -7.37 -22.42
N GLY A 183 8.45 -6.04 -22.46
CA GLY A 183 7.29 -5.21 -22.85
C GLY A 183 5.98 -5.36 -22.08
N ALA A 184 5.93 -6.08 -20.96
CA ALA A 184 4.69 -6.40 -20.27
C ALA A 184 4.20 -5.20 -19.44
N ARG A 185 3.73 -4.12 -20.09
CA ARG A 185 2.88 -3.10 -19.46
C ARG A 185 1.53 -3.73 -19.13
N VAL A 186 1.35 -4.22 -17.92
CA VAL A 186 0.10 -4.92 -17.56
C VAL A 186 -1.09 -3.97 -17.34
N ILE A 187 -0.90 -2.63 -17.44
CA ILE A 187 -2.05 -1.71 -17.64
C ILE A 187 -1.90 -0.88 -18.92
N GLU A 188 -1.72 -1.60 -20.03
CA GLU A 188 -2.19 -1.23 -21.38
C GLU A 188 -2.90 -2.42 -22.06
N ALA A 189 -3.39 -3.39 -21.28
CA ALA A 189 -4.22 -4.50 -21.76
C ALA A 189 -5.69 -4.20 -21.45
N GLU A 190 -6.56 -4.26 -22.45
CA GLU A 190 -8.02 -4.19 -22.21
C GLU A 190 -8.51 -5.42 -21.42
N LEU A 191 -7.74 -6.51 -21.41
CA LEU A 191 -8.05 -7.82 -20.83
C LEU A 191 -6.85 -8.45 -20.11
N LEU A 192 -7.09 -8.92 -18.89
CA LEU A 192 -6.19 -9.73 -18.06
C LEU A 192 -6.78 -11.12 -17.90
N ARG A 193 -5.98 -12.16 -18.14
CA ARG A 193 -6.36 -13.55 -17.82
C ARG A 193 -5.65 -13.99 -16.55
N PHE A 194 -6.45 -14.49 -15.62
CA PHE A 194 -5.99 -15.04 -14.35
C PHE A 194 -6.22 -16.55 -14.31
N GLU A 195 -5.21 -17.30 -13.89
CA GLU A 195 -5.26 -18.76 -13.82
C GLU A 195 -5.69 -19.29 -12.44
N GLY A 196 -6.05 -18.41 -11.49
CA GLY A 196 -6.33 -18.77 -10.10
C GLY A 196 -5.06 -18.82 -9.24
N ILE A 197 -5.21 -18.83 -7.92
CA ILE A 197 -4.11 -19.11 -6.97
C ILE A 197 -4.34 -20.45 -6.30
N SER A 198 -3.26 -21.23 -6.17
CA SER A 198 -3.24 -22.44 -5.34
C SER A 198 -2.75 -22.08 -3.96
N ALA A 199 -3.51 -22.44 -2.92
CA ALA A 199 -3.12 -22.23 -1.52
C ALA A 199 -1.94 -23.11 -1.06
N GLU A 200 -1.65 -24.20 -1.77
CA GLU A 200 -0.65 -25.20 -1.36
C GLU A 200 0.82 -24.80 -1.62
N GLY A 201 1.07 -23.58 -2.14
CA GLY A 201 2.40 -23.10 -2.53
C GLY A 201 2.79 -21.71 -2.03
N LEU A 202 2.05 -21.18 -1.04
CA LEU A 202 2.26 -19.84 -0.50
C LEU A 202 3.54 -19.77 0.34
N ASP A 203 4.34 -18.72 0.13
CA ASP A 203 5.44 -18.37 1.04
C ASP A 203 4.82 -17.75 2.31
N PRO A 204 4.96 -18.40 3.50
CA PRO A 204 4.28 -17.94 4.72
C PRO A 204 4.70 -16.54 5.16
N ASP A 205 5.97 -16.17 4.97
CA ASP A 205 6.47 -14.86 5.40
C ASP A 205 5.89 -13.74 4.51
N LEU A 206 5.69 -14.02 3.22
CA LEU A 206 5.02 -13.11 2.29
C LEU A 206 3.51 -13.04 2.55
N GLU A 207 2.90 -14.17 2.90
CA GLU A 207 1.50 -14.26 3.28
C GLU A 207 1.21 -13.38 4.50
N ASP A 208 1.99 -13.55 5.56
CA ASP A 208 1.88 -12.75 6.78
C ASP A 208 2.08 -11.26 6.50
N ALA A 209 3.09 -10.89 5.72
CA ALA A 209 3.35 -9.49 5.36
C ALA A 209 2.17 -8.87 4.58
N LEU A 210 1.59 -9.58 3.63
CA LEU A 210 0.46 -9.08 2.87
C LEU A 210 -0.83 -9.03 3.71
N LEU A 211 -1.06 -9.98 4.61
CA LEU A 211 -2.18 -9.93 5.57
C LEU A 211 -2.04 -8.74 6.52
N SER A 212 -0.82 -8.52 7.05
CA SER A 212 -0.49 -7.38 7.89
C SER A 212 -0.79 -6.05 7.18
N LEU A 213 -0.28 -5.86 5.96
CA LEU A 213 -0.54 -4.65 5.17
C LEU A 213 -2.01 -4.51 4.78
N SER A 214 -2.70 -5.60 4.45
CA SER A 214 -4.14 -5.59 4.16
C SER A 214 -4.94 -5.14 5.37
N GLY A 215 -4.60 -5.61 6.57
CA GLY A 215 -5.24 -5.21 7.83
C GLY A 215 -5.07 -3.74 8.18
N THR A 216 -4.06 -3.08 7.59
CA THR A 216 -3.88 -1.62 7.68
C THR A 216 -4.58 -0.85 6.56
N GLU A 217 -5.45 -1.49 5.77
CA GLU A 217 -6.16 -0.89 4.63
C GLU A 217 -5.20 -0.31 3.56
N ALA A 218 -3.94 -0.76 3.51
CA ALA A 218 -2.89 -0.22 2.64
C ALA A 218 -3.26 -0.26 1.15
N PHE A 219 -4.10 -1.22 0.76
CA PHE A 219 -4.53 -1.46 -0.62
C PHE A 219 -5.80 -0.69 -1.02
N LEU A 220 -6.48 -0.02 -0.08
CA LEU A 220 -7.74 0.71 -0.32
C LEU A 220 -7.54 2.19 -0.58
N PRO A 221 -8.30 2.84 -1.49
CA PRO A 221 -8.27 4.30 -1.61
C PRO A 221 -8.59 5.01 -0.29
N LEU A 222 -7.99 6.18 -0.06
CA LEU A 222 -8.19 6.92 1.19
C LEU A 222 -9.68 7.17 1.44
N GLY A 223 -10.16 6.80 2.63
CA GLY A 223 -11.56 7.00 3.02
C GLY A 223 -12.55 6.00 2.40
N HIS A 224 -12.08 4.97 1.69
CA HIS A 224 -12.90 3.84 1.32
C HIS A 224 -12.91 2.80 2.43
N GLU A 225 -14.10 2.29 2.74
CA GLU A 225 -14.24 1.13 3.60
C GLU A 225 -13.81 -0.12 2.84
N ALA A 226 -13.11 -1.01 3.54
CA ALA A 226 -12.76 -2.32 3.01
C ALA A 226 -14.03 -3.07 2.60
N ARG A 227 -14.04 -3.65 1.40
CA ARG A 227 -15.10 -4.60 1.04
C ARG A 227 -14.95 -5.92 1.81
N PHE A 228 -13.76 -6.18 2.32
CA PHE A 228 -13.36 -7.39 3.03
C PHE A 228 -12.83 -7.01 4.41
N THR A 229 -13.30 -7.66 5.47
CA THR A 229 -12.87 -7.37 6.83
C THR A 229 -11.46 -7.93 7.06
N PRO A 230 -10.51 -7.15 7.60
CA PRO A 230 -9.30 -7.71 8.18
C PRO A 230 -9.64 -8.79 9.21
N GLY A 231 -9.18 -10.04 9.00
CA GLY A 231 -9.47 -11.17 9.90
C GLY A 231 -10.64 -12.07 9.49
N ASP A 232 -11.31 -11.83 8.35
CA ASP A 232 -12.03 -12.90 7.65
C ASP A 232 -10.96 -13.77 6.95
N GLU A 233 -10.34 -14.68 7.70
CA GLU A 233 -9.11 -15.47 7.42
C GLU A 233 -9.14 -16.38 6.17
N GLU A 234 -10.09 -16.21 5.26
CA GLU A 234 -10.01 -16.80 3.93
C GLU A 234 -9.47 -15.74 2.98
N TRP A 235 -8.21 -15.90 2.56
CA TRP A 235 -7.67 -15.16 1.43
C TRP A 235 -8.70 -15.11 0.31
N TRP A 236 -9.07 -13.91 -0.11
CA TRP A 236 -9.78 -13.75 -1.36
C TRP A 236 -8.84 -14.21 -2.49
N ILE A 237 -8.96 -15.49 -2.84
CA ILE A 237 -8.30 -16.10 -3.98
C ILE A 237 -9.24 -15.87 -5.16
N PRO A 238 -8.86 -15.04 -6.14
CA PRO A 238 -9.71 -14.87 -7.31
C PRO A 238 -9.89 -16.24 -8.00
N GLU A 239 -11.09 -16.54 -8.47
CA GLU A 239 -11.27 -17.71 -9.33
C GLU A 239 -10.55 -17.47 -10.68
N PRO A 240 -10.07 -18.53 -11.36
CA PRO A 240 -9.56 -18.41 -12.72
C PRO A 240 -10.57 -17.69 -13.62
N GLY A 241 -10.14 -16.67 -14.35
CA GLY A 241 -11.08 -15.77 -15.02
C GLY A 241 -10.44 -14.78 -15.98
N LEU A 242 -11.31 -13.95 -16.55
CA LEU A 242 -10.98 -12.91 -17.52
C LEU A 242 -11.47 -11.58 -16.94
N LEU A 243 -10.55 -10.68 -16.64
CA LEU A 243 -10.85 -9.37 -16.07
C LEU A 243 -10.60 -8.30 -17.13
N THR A 244 -11.54 -7.38 -17.32
CA THR A 244 -11.27 -6.20 -18.15
C THR A 244 -10.78 -5.04 -17.28
N ALA A 245 -9.93 -4.17 -17.82
CA ALA A 245 -9.44 -3.00 -17.09
C ALA A 245 -10.57 -2.02 -16.67
N ARG A 246 -11.77 -2.16 -17.26
CA ARG A 246 -12.97 -1.37 -16.93
C ARG A 246 -13.74 -1.93 -15.75
N ASP A 247 -13.63 -3.23 -15.49
CA ASP A 247 -14.42 -3.93 -14.47
C ASP A 247 -13.70 -4.06 -13.12
N ILE A 248 -12.41 -3.72 -13.07
CA ILE A 248 -11.60 -3.80 -11.84
C ILE A 248 -11.42 -2.43 -11.17
N SER A 249 -11.58 -2.42 -9.85
CA SER A 249 -11.23 -1.32 -8.95
C SER A 249 -9.71 -1.28 -8.68
N MET A 250 -9.20 -0.16 -8.14
CA MET A 250 -7.78 -0.08 -7.75
C MET A 250 -7.43 -0.99 -6.57
N GLU A 251 -8.39 -1.21 -5.68
CA GLU A 251 -8.29 -2.20 -4.59
C GLU A 251 -8.09 -3.60 -5.19
N GLU A 252 -8.94 -4.01 -6.14
CA GLU A 252 -8.82 -5.30 -6.82
C GLU A 252 -7.50 -5.43 -7.60
N VAL A 253 -6.97 -4.36 -8.20
CA VAL A 253 -5.65 -4.39 -8.86
C VAL A 253 -4.52 -4.71 -7.86
N PHE A 254 -4.49 -4.04 -6.71
CA PHE A 254 -3.44 -4.31 -5.70
C PHE A 254 -3.61 -5.68 -5.06
N LEU A 255 -4.84 -6.11 -4.81
CA LEU A 255 -5.12 -7.47 -4.33
C LEU A 255 -4.65 -8.51 -5.33
N LEU A 256 -4.92 -8.34 -6.63
CA LEU A 256 -4.45 -9.25 -7.68
C LEU A 256 -2.92 -9.25 -7.82
N GLU A 257 -2.26 -8.11 -7.65
CA GLU A 257 -0.80 -8.01 -7.65
C GLU A 257 -0.17 -8.72 -6.45
N ALA A 258 -0.72 -8.50 -5.25
CA ALA A 258 -0.37 -9.22 -4.03
C ALA A 258 -0.56 -10.73 -4.18
N ALA A 259 -1.72 -11.14 -4.67
CA ALA A 259 -2.08 -12.53 -4.86
C ALA A 259 -1.21 -13.21 -5.95
N ALA A 260 -0.75 -12.47 -6.96
CA ALA A 260 0.23 -12.98 -7.92
C ALA A 260 1.63 -13.15 -7.33
N CYS A 261 2.06 -12.28 -6.40
CA CYS A 261 3.34 -12.44 -5.68
C CYS A 261 3.37 -13.76 -4.89
N LEU A 262 2.25 -14.10 -4.25
CA LEU A 262 2.08 -15.27 -3.39
C LEU A 262 2.26 -16.63 -4.10
N ASN A 263 1.99 -16.73 -5.40
CA ASN A 263 2.00 -18.01 -6.13
C ASN A 263 3.07 -18.08 -7.24
N ALA A 264 4.02 -17.12 -7.27
CA ALA A 264 4.82 -16.84 -8.47
C ALA A 264 3.96 -16.74 -9.75
N GLY A 265 2.70 -16.34 -9.57
CA GLY A 265 1.61 -16.55 -10.50
C GLY A 265 1.71 -15.60 -11.69
N THR A 266 1.46 -16.11 -12.88
CA THR A 266 1.43 -15.28 -14.09
C THR A 266 0.02 -14.73 -14.32
N LEU A 267 -0.17 -13.41 -14.24
CA LEU A 267 -1.25 -12.78 -15.02
C LEU A 267 -0.71 -12.57 -16.45
N SER A 268 -1.37 -13.21 -17.41
CA SER A 268 -0.99 -13.08 -18.82
C SER A 268 -1.89 -12.06 -19.52
N LYS A 269 -1.28 -11.18 -20.31
CA LYS A 269 -1.99 -10.26 -21.20
C LYS A 269 -2.67 -11.06 -22.30
N VAL A 270 -3.98 -10.91 -22.45
CA VAL A 270 -4.67 -11.38 -23.66
C VAL A 270 -4.64 -10.24 -24.66
N ASN A 271 -3.89 -10.40 -25.76
CA ASN A 271 -4.02 -9.49 -26.89
C ASN A 271 -5.35 -9.81 -27.58
N ILE A 272 -6.24 -8.81 -27.68
CA ILE A 272 -7.36 -8.91 -28.61
C ILE A 272 -6.74 -8.75 -29.99
N GLU A 273 -6.72 -9.82 -30.79
CA GLU A 273 -6.69 -9.62 -32.24
C GLU A 273 -7.99 -8.90 -32.58
N HIS A 274 -7.94 -7.58 -32.74
CA HIS A 274 -9.02 -6.89 -33.40
C HIS A 274 -9.09 -7.52 -34.79
N GLY A 275 -10.10 -8.38 -34.98
CA GLY A 275 -10.38 -8.97 -36.27
C GLY A 275 -10.33 -7.86 -37.30
N MET A 276 -9.37 -7.97 -38.22
CA MET A 276 -9.48 -7.28 -39.49
C MET A 276 -10.85 -7.64 -40.06
N GLU A 277 -11.62 -6.62 -40.42
CA GLU A 277 -12.87 -6.74 -41.18
C GLU A 277 -12.77 -7.75 -42.34
#